data_AF-A8R3R7-F1
#
_entry.id   AF-A8R3R7-F1
#
_cell.length_a   1.000
_cell.length_b   1.000
_cell.length_c   1.000
_cell.angle_alpha   90.00
_cell.angle_beta   90.00
_cell.angle_gamma   90.00
#
_symmetry.space_group_name_H-M   'P 1'
#
loop_
_entity.id
_entity.type
_entity.pdbx_description
1 polymer ?
#
loop_
_entity_poly.entity_id
_entity_poly.type
_entity_poly.pdbx_seq_one_letter_code
_entity_poly.pdbx_strand_id
1 'polypeptide(L)'
;VDSARLSTLDERLNTLKWSEHPLKDLQGVLARLGTQTLDNPPLAALRPAIDHFFALPDVASIIEQLRAVTVGDSHEWALKTADLLATRSPLAMAVTLEMLRRGRHLSLEDCFAMELHLDRQWFEHGDLIEGVRALIIDKDKQPRWNPATVAELSRSRVDQFFEGL
;
A
#
# COMPACT_ATOMS: atom_id res chain seq x y z
N VAL A 1 18.61 8.58 6.62
CA VAL A 1 19.55 9.05 7.67
C VAL A 1 19.62 7.92 8.68
N ASP A 2 20.81 7.49 9.06
CA ASP A 2 20.98 6.48 10.11
C ASP A 2 20.32 6.96 11.42
N SER A 3 19.63 6.08 12.13
CA SER A 3 18.92 6.44 13.37
C SER A 3 19.86 7.02 14.43
N ALA A 4 21.12 6.59 14.46
CA ALA A 4 22.15 7.13 15.35
C ALA A 4 22.49 8.61 15.08
N ARG A 5 22.15 9.14 13.90
CA ARG A 5 22.43 10.53 13.49
C ARG A 5 21.22 11.46 13.60
N LEU A 6 20.10 10.99 14.15
CA LEU A 6 18.88 11.79 14.27
C LEU A 6 19.05 12.98 15.22
N SER A 7 19.75 12.82 16.34
CA SER A 7 20.08 13.94 17.24
C SER A 7 20.94 14.99 16.53
N THR A 8 21.93 14.56 15.74
CA THR A 8 22.74 15.46 14.92
C THR A 8 21.90 16.18 13.87
N LEU A 9 20.91 15.51 13.26
CA LEU A 9 20.01 16.15 12.31
C LEU A 9 19.18 17.24 12.99
N ASP A 10 18.57 16.96 14.14
CA ASP A 10 17.79 17.94 14.91
C ASP A 10 18.62 19.17 15.28
N GLU A 11 19.82 18.96 15.81
CA GLU A 11 20.73 20.04 16.20
C GLU A 11 21.17 20.90 14.99
N ARG A 12 21.37 20.26 13.82
CA ARG A 12 21.69 20.96 12.56
C ARG A 12 20.51 21.76 12.02
N LEU A 13 19.28 21.26 12.16
CA LEU A 13 18.07 21.99 11.75
C LEU A 13 17.82 23.19 12.66
N ASN A 14 18.01 23.04 13.97
CA ASN A 14 17.86 24.12 14.95
C ASN A 14 18.86 25.27 14.74
N THR A 15 20.07 24.94 14.26
CA THR A 15 21.14 25.92 14.01
C THR A 15 21.27 26.35 12.55
N LEU A 16 20.41 25.83 11.66
CA LEU A 16 20.47 26.13 10.24
C LEU A 16 20.12 27.59 9.99
N LYS A 17 20.98 28.29 9.27
CA LYS A 17 20.68 29.62 8.75
C LYS A 17 19.95 29.47 7.42
N TRP A 18 18.65 29.68 7.45
CA TRP A 18 17.79 29.64 6.28
C TRP A 18 18.07 30.83 5.36
N SER A 19 18.26 30.54 4.08
CA SER A 19 18.33 31.52 3.01
C SER A 19 16.97 31.70 2.34
N GLU A 20 16.94 32.51 1.28
CA GLU A 20 15.79 32.62 0.36
C GLU A 20 15.48 31.30 -0.38
N HIS A 21 16.30 30.26 -0.23
CA HIS A 21 16.14 28.94 -0.85
C HIS A 21 16.11 27.83 0.21
N PRO A 22 15.08 27.79 1.08
CA PRO A 22 15.04 26.87 2.23
C PRO A 22 15.13 25.40 1.84
N LEU A 23 14.52 24.99 0.72
CA LEU A 23 14.63 23.62 0.22
C LEU A 23 16.09 23.23 -0.06
N LYS A 24 16.86 24.15 -0.65
CA LYS A 24 18.27 23.92 -0.98
C LYS A 24 19.12 23.82 0.28
N ASP A 25 18.84 24.65 1.28
CA ASP A 25 19.54 24.61 2.57
C ASP A 25 19.30 23.28 3.29
N LEU A 26 18.04 22.84 3.32
CA LEU A 26 17.66 21.54 3.89
C LEU A 26 18.32 20.37 3.13
N GLN A 27 18.28 20.39 1.80
CA GLN A 27 18.96 19.38 0.97
C GLN A 27 20.46 19.35 1.25
N GLY A 28 21.10 20.50 1.48
CA GLY A 28 22.51 20.59 1.84
C GLY A 28 22.84 19.92 3.18
N VAL A 29 21.99 20.08 4.19
CA VAL A 29 22.12 19.38 5.47
C VAL A 29 21.91 17.87 5.28
N LEU A 30 20.82 17.48 4.60
CA LEU A 30 20.47 16.09 4.38
C LEU A 30 21.50 15.35 3.53
N ALA A 31 22.13 15.99 2.55
CA ALA A 31 23.18 15.36 1.73
C ALA A 31 24.38 14.88 2.57
N ARG A 32 24.70 15.58 3.67
CA ARG A 32 25.82 15.23 4.57
C ARG A 32 25.45 14.18 5.62
N LEU A 33 24.18 14.13 5.98
CA LEU A 33 23.65 13.24 7.02
C LEU A 33 23.01 11.96 6.45
N GLY A 34 22.57 12.02 5.20
CA GLY A 34 21.90 10.96 4.47
C GLY A 34 22.82 9.78 4.23
N THR A 35 22.30 8.59 4.47
CA THR A 35 22.94 7.33 4.08
C THR A 35 23.00 7.29 2.55
N GLN A 36 24.21 7.18 2.00
CA GLN A 36 24.44 7.20 0.54
C GLN A 36 24.45 5.80 -0.08
N THR A 37 24.53 4.76 0.76
CA THR A 37 24.53 3.36 0.37
C THR A 37 23.36 2.66 1.05
N LEU A 38 22.46 2.10 0.24
CA LEU A 38 21.41 1.20 0.72
C LEU A 38 21.82 -0.20 0.29
N ASP A 39 21.86 -1.13 1.24
CA ASP A 39 22.18 -2.51 0.91
C ASP A 39 21.06 -3.09 0.03
N ASN A 40 21.46 -3.54 -1.17
CA ASN A 40 20.70 -4.34 -2.14
C ASN A 40 19.16 -4.18 -2.06
N PRO A 41 18.56 -3.15 -2.69
CA PRO A 41 17.13 -2.88 -2.54
C PRO A 41 16.31 -4.02 -3.16
N PRO A 42 15.63 -4.86 -2.36
CA PRO A 42 15.00 -6.10 -2.85
C PRO A 42 13.90 -5.82 -3.87
N LEU A 43 13.27 -4.64 -3.79
CA LEU A 43 12.21 -4.23 -4.71
C LEU A 43 12.71 -3.90 -6.11
N ALA A 44 13.98 -3.45 -6.27
CA ALA A 44 14.51 -3.13 -7.59
C ALA A 44 14.64 -4.37 -8.46
N ALA A 45 15.11 -5.48 -7.88
CA ALA A 45 15.20 -6.78 -8.55
C ALA A 45 13.82 -7.36 -8.87
N LEU A 46 12.84 -7.16 -7.98
CA LEU A 46 11.47 -7.65 -8.17
C LEU A 46 10.60 -6.76 -9.06
N ARG A 47 11.07 -5.56 -9.43
CA ARG A 47 10.27 -4.55 -10.12
C ARG A 47 9.60 -5.07 -11.40
N PRO A 48 10.27 -5.81 -12.31
CA PRO A 48 9.62 -6.35 -13.49
C PRO A 48 8.47 -7.31 -13.17
N ALA A 49 8.63 -8.14 -12.13
CA ALA A 49 7.59 -9.06 -11.68
C ALA A 49 6.41 -8.30 -11.06
N ILE A 50 6.68 -7.30 -10.22
CA ILE A 50 5.65 -6.44 -9.62
C ILE A 50 4.84 -5.73 -10.72
N ASP A 51 5.51 -5.07 -11.66
CA ASP A 51 4.86 -4.34 -12.75
C ASP A 51 4.01 -5.28 -13.62
N HIS A 52 4.48 -6.51 -13.85
CA HIS A 52 3.75 -7.51 -14.62
C HIS A 52 2.48 -8.01 -13.90
N PHE A 53 2.62 -8.52 -12.67
CA PHE A 53 1.49 -9.15 -11.98
C PHE A 53 0.47 -8.11 -11.50
N PHE A 54 0.90 -6.97 -10.96
CA PHE A 54 -0.02 -5.96 -10.43
C PHE A 54 -0.64 -5.05 -11.51
N ALA A 55 -0.28 -5.24 -12.78
CA ALA A 55 -0.99 -4.63 -13.92
C ALA A 55 -2.25 -5.40 -14.34
N LEU A 56 -2.45 -6.63 -13.83
CA LEU A 56 -3.61 -7.47 -14.16
C LEU A 56 -4.94 -6.85 -13.70
N PRO A 57 -6.07 -7.17 -14.35
CA PRO A 57 -7.32 -6.41 -14.25
C PRO A 57 -8.02 -6.52 -12.89
N ASP A 58 -7.78 -7.55 -12.10
CA ASP A 58 -8.44 -7.72 -10.80
C ASP A 58 -7.60 -8.57 -9.85
N VAL A 59 -7.99 -8.56 -8.56
CA VAL A 59 -7.29 -9.30 -7.50
C VAL A 59 -7.29 -10.80 -7.76
N ALA A 60 -8.35 -11.35 -8.38
CA ALA A 60 -8.43 -12.77 -8.70
C ALA A 60 -7.33 -13.16 -9.69
N SER A 61 -7.22 -12.41 -10.79
CA SER A 61 -6.20 -12.58 -11.83
C SER A 61 -4.79 -12.42 -11.26
N ILE A 62 -4.59 -11.43 -10.38
CA ILE A 62 -3.31 -11.21 -9.69
C ILE A 62 -2.90 -12.45 -8.90
N ILE A 63 -3.79 -12.96 -8.03
CA ILE A 63 -3.51 -14.13 -7.19
C ILE A 63 -3.29 -15.38 -8.04
N GLU A 64 -4.12 -15.60 -9.06
CA GLU A 64 -4.00 -16.74 -9.97
C GLU A 64 -2.64 -16.76 -10.66
N GLN A 65 -2.23 -15.63 -11.27
CA GLN A 65 -0.97 -15.54 -12.00
C GLN A 65 0.25 -15.64 -11.08
N LEU A 66 0.18 -15.07 -9.87
CA LEU A 66 1.24 -15.25 -8.86
C LEU A 66 1.41 -16.73 -8.46
N ARG A 67 0.32 -17.50 -8.38
CA ARG A 67 0.39 -18.95 -8.09
C ARG A 67 0.86 -19.79 -9.27
N ALA A 68 0.66 -19.32 -10.49
CA ALA A 68 1.09 -20.01 -11.71
C ALA A 68 2.58 -19.83 -12.03
N VAL A 69 3.30 -18.95 -11.32
CA VAL A 69 4.75 -18.77 -11.50
C VAL A 69 5.46 -20.07 -11.19
N THR A 70 6.24 -20.59 -12.13
CA THR A 70 7.00 -21.85 -11.98
C THR A 70 8.50 -21.71 -12.22
N VAL A 71 8.95 -20.61 -12.83
CA VAL A 71 10.35 -20.39 -13.22
C VAL A 71 10.75 -18.95 -12.91
N GLY A 72 11.98 -18.77 -12.42
CA GLY A 72 12.63 -17.48 -12.23
C GLY A 72 12.88 -17.12 -10.76
N ASP A 73 13.73 -16.11 -10.56
CA ASP A 73 14.17 -15.62 -9.24
C ASP A 73 13.01 -15.04 -8.39
N SER A 74 11.83 -14.84 -8.99
CA SER A 74 10.63 -14.32 -8.35
C SER A 74 9.65 -15.39 -7.85
N HIS A 75 9.91 -16.69 -8.07
CA HIS A 75 8.96 -17.77 -7.74
C HIS A 75 8.59 -17.79 -6.25
N GLU A 76 9.58 -17.79 -5.36
CA GLU A 76 9.35 -17.81 -3.91
C GLU A 76 8.61 -16.55 -3.44
N TRP A 77 8.99 -15.40 -3.98
CA TRP A 77 8.32 -14.12 -3.69
C TRP A 77 6.86 -14.14 -4.15
N ALA A 78 6.58 -14.67 -5.34
CA ALA A 78 5.23 -14.71 -5.90
C ALA A 78 4.30 -15.59 -5.06
N LEU A 79 4.74 -16.79 -4.69
CA LEU A 79 3.97 -17.69 -3.81
C LEU A 79 3.71 -17.08 -2.44
N LYS A 80 4.74 -16.53 -1.78
CA LYS A 80 4.59 -15.83 -0.50
C LYS A 80 3.62 -14.65 -0.59
N THR A 81 3.64 -13.92 -1.70
CA THR A 81 2.73 -12.80 -1.94
C THR A 81 1.30 -13.29 -2.12
N ALA A 82 1.07 -14.34 -2.90
CA ALA A 82 -0.26 -14.94 -3.08
C ALA A 82 -0.82 -15.49 -1.75
N ASP A 83 0.00 -16.16 -0.95
CA ASP A 83 -0.38 -16.65 0.38
C ASP A 83 -0.76 -15.50 1.31
N LEU A 84 0.02 -14.41 1.30
CA LEU A 84 -0.28 -13.23 2.08
C LEU A 84 -1.62 -12.59 1.67
N LEU A 85 -1.85 -12.39 0.37
CA LEU A 85 -3.08 -11.80 -0.16
C LEU A 85 -4.31 -12.63 0.23
N ALA A 86 -4.20 -13.96 0.23
CA ALA A 86 -5.28 -14.86 0.64
C ALA A 86 -5.72 -14.69 2.11
N THR A 87 -4.91 -14.05 2.96
CA THR A 87 -5.28 -13.75 4.37
C THR A 87 -6.00 -12.42 4.56
N ARG A 88 -6.14 -11.60 3.51
CA ARG A 88 -6.69 -10.24 3.57
C ARG A 88 -8.15 -10.21 3.12
N SER A 89 -8.87 -9.16 3.53
CA SER A 89 -10.25 -8.93 3.07
C SER A 89 -10.27 -8.85 1.54
N PRO A 90 -11.04 -9.72 0.86
CA PRO A 90 -11.21 -9.65 -0.59
C PRO A 90 -11.77 -8.30 -1.04
N LEU A 91 -12.76 -7.78 -0.31
CA LEU A 91 -13.40 -6.50 -0.58
C LEU A 91 -12.39 -5.35 -0.46
N ALA A 92 -11.60 -5.30 0.62
CA ALA A 92 -10.59 -4.26 0.82
C ALA A 92 -9.51 -4.27 -0.25
N MET A 93 -9.04 -5.45 -0.67
CA MET A 93 -8.06 -5.55 -1.75
C MET A 93 -8.62 -5.01 -3.07
N ALA A 94 -9.86 -5.38 -3.42
CA ALA A 94 -10.47 -4.96 -4.68
C ALA A 94 -10.82 -3.47 -4.70
N VAL A 95 -11.38 -2.94 -3.61
CA VAL A 95 -11.65 -1.49 -3.46
C VAL A 95 -10.35 -0.70 -3.52
N THR A 96 -9.27 -1.17 -2.86
CA THR A 96 -7.95 -0.53 -2.94
C THR A 96 -7.41 -0.51 -4.37
N LEU A 97 -7.51 -1.63 -5.10
CA LEU A 97 -7.07 -1.71 -6.49
C LEU A 97 -7.82 -0.71 -7.40
N GLU A 98 -9.14 -0.63 -7.24
CA GLU A 98 -9.99 0.32 -7.97
C GLU A 98 -9.66 1.78 -7.59
N MET A 99 -9.51 2.07 -6.29
CA MET A 99 -9.13 3.38 -5.77
C MET A 99 -7.79 3.87 -6.35
N LEU A 100 -6.77 3.01 -6.36
CA LEU A 100 -5.45 3.34 -6.93
C LEU A 100 -5.53 3.64 -8.43
N ARG A 101 -6.37 2.91 -9.17
CA ARG A 101 -6.55 3.13 -10.61
C ARG A 101 -7.27 4.44 -10.91
N ARG A 102 -8.31 4.77 -10.15
CA ARG A 102 -9.00 6.07 -10.26
C ARG A 102 -8.06 7.22 -9.87
N GLY A 103 -7.43 7.10 -8.70
CA GLY A 103 -6.54 8.10 -8.12
C GLY A 103 -5.34 8.46 -8.98
N ARG A 104 -4.84 7.53 -9.80
CA ARG A 104 -3.76 7.80 -10.77
C ARG A 104 -4.07 8.96 -11.73
N HIS A 105 -5.34 9.27 -11.95
CA HIS A 105 -5.79 10.31 -12.89
C HIS A 105 -6.35 11.55 -12.18
N LEU A 106 -6.30 11.60 -10.85
CA LEU A 106 -6.89 12.65 -10.03
C LEU A 106 -5.82 13.62 -9.51
N SER A 107 -6.26 14.82 -9.13
CA SER A 107 -5.45 15.74 -8.34
C SER A 107 -5.29 15.22 -6.90
N LEU A 108 -4.35 15.78 -6.14
CA LEU A 108 -4.21 15.42 -4.72
C LEU A 108 -5.48 15.73 -3.92
N GLU A 109 -6.15 16.84 -4.21
CA GLU A 109 -7.40 17.24 -3.56
C GLU A 109 -8.53 16.23 -3.87
N ASP A 110 -8.67 15.84 -5.14
CA ASP A 110 -9.68 14.86 -5.54
C ASP A 110 -9.39 13.46 -4.98
N CYS A 111 -8.12 13.08 -4.83
CA CYS A 111 -7.75 11.86 -4.11
C CYS A 111 -8.24 11.90 -2.66
N PHE A 112 -8.03 13.01 -1.94
CA PHE A 112 -8.53 13.15 -0.58
C PHE A 112 -10.07 13.14 -0.51
N ALA A 113 -10.75 13.74 -1.48
CA ALA A 113 -12.21 13.69 -1.55
C ALA A 113 -12.72 12.25 -1.74
N MET A 114 -12.08 11.49 -2.64
CA MET A 114 -12.38 10.07 -2.87
C MET A 114 -12.09 9.23 -1.62
N GLU A 115 -10.95 9.42 -0.96
CA GLU A 115 -10.58 8.69 0.26
C GLU A 115 -11.56 8.99 1.40
N LEU A 116 -11.96 10.25 1.60
CA LEU A 116 -12.95 10.64 2.60
C LEU A 116 -14.33 10.03 2.32
N HIS A 117 -14.72 9.93 1.05
CA HIS A 117 -15.94 9.21 0.67
C HIS A 117 -15.83 7.73 1.07
N LEU A 118 -14.74 7.07 0.67
CA LEU A 118 -14.51 5.65 0.94
C LEU A 118 -14.49 5.34 2.44
N ASP A 119 -13.94 6.22 3.27
CA ASP A 119 -13.95 6.06 4.72
C ASP A 119 -15.37 5.89 5.27
N ARG A 120 -16.35 6.65 4.75
CA ARG A 120 -17.76 6.49 5.16
C ARG A 120 -18.32 5.15 4.72
N GLN A 121 -18.04 4.75 3.47
CA GLN A 121 -18.46 3.45 2.94
C GLN A 121 -17.87 2.28 3.73
N TRP A 122 -16.64 2.42 4.24
CA TRP A 122 -15.99 1.40 5.09
C TRP A 122 -16.75 1.14 6.38
N PHE A 123 -17.33 2.17 7.00
CA PHE A 123 -18.13 2.00 8.22
C PHE A 123 -19.51 1.39 7.96
N GLU A 124 -20.10 1.64 6.79
CA GLU A 124 -21.45 1.18 6.47
C GLU A 124 -21.47 -0.22 5.82
N HIS A 125 -20.48 -0.53 4.98
CA HIS A 125 -20.53 -1.69 4.07
C HIS A 125 -19.25 -2.54 4.08
N GLY A 126 -18.22 -2.10 4.79
CA GLY A 126 -16.89 -2.70 4.74
C GLY A 126 -16.57 -3.66 5.88
N ASP A 127 -15.37 -4.25 5.78
CA ASP A 127 -14.82 -5.21 6.73
C ASP A 127 -13.97 -4.53 7.84
N LEU A 128 -13.97 -3.20 7.93
CA LEU A 128 -13.09 -2.43 8.84
C LEU A 128 -13.26 -2.89 10.30
N ILE A 129 -14.51 -3.01 10.74
CA ILE A 129 -14.84 -3.41 12.12
C ILE A 129 -14.34 -4.82 12.42
N GLU A 130 -14.51 -5.76 11.49
CA GLU A 130 -14.05 -7.14 11.65
C GLU A 130 -12.52 -7.23 11.70
N GLY A 131 -11.83 -6.44 10.86
CA GLY A 131 -10.37 -6.39 10.88
C GLY A 131 -9.82 -5.84 12.19
N VAL A 132 -10.43 -4.76 12.71
CA VAL A 132 -10.10 -4.20 14.02
C VAL A 132 -10.37 -5.21 15.14
N ARG A 133 -11.53 -5.88 15.11
CA ARG A 133 -11.87 -6.92 16.08
C ARG A 133 -10.80 -8.01 16.11
N ALA A 134 -10.53 -8.64 14.97
CA ALA A 134 -9.63 -9.79 14.87
C ALA A 134 -8.18 -9.46 15.26
N LEU A 135 -7.69 -8.27 14.91
CA LEU A 135 -6.27 -7.93 15.09
C LEU A 135 -5.97 -7.15 16.37
N ILE A 136 -6.88 -6.26 16.81
CA ILE A 136 -6.62 -5.30 17.89
C ILE A 136 -7.41 -5.66 19.15
N ILE A 137 -8.70 -5.98 19.02
CA ILE A 137 -9.60 -6.20 20.16
C ILE A 137 -9.44 -7.63 20.70
N ASP A 138 -9.85 -8.62 19.92
CA ASP A 138 -9.84 -10.02 20.31
C ASP A 138 -8.46 -10.66 20.10
N LYS A 139 -7.68 -10.11 19.15
CA LYS A 139 -6.31 -10.55 18.81
C LYS A 139 -6.23 -12.03 18.41
N ASP A 140 -7.33 -12.59 17.92
CA ASP A 140 -7.40 -13.97 17.45
C ASP A 140 -6.65 -14.19 16.12
N LYS A 141 -6.44 -13.11 15.35
CA LYS A 141 -5.89 -13.14 13.99
C LYS A 141 -6.70 -14.04 13.04
N GLN A 142 -8.00 -14.19 13.31
CA GLN A 142 -8.94 -15.01 12.54
C GLN A 142 -10.13 -14.14 12.08
N PRO A 143 -9.88 -13.18 11.17
CA PRO A 143 -10.95 -12.35 10.65
C PRO A 143 -11.90 -13.17 9.77
N ARG A 144 -13.19 -12.89 9.90
CA ARG A 144 -14.29 -13.49 9.13
C ARG A 144 -14.71 -12.52 8.04
N TRP A 145 -13.89 -12.43 7.01
CA TRP A 145 -14.15 -11.53 5.88
C TRP A 145 -15.46 -11.86 5.18
N ASN A 146 -16.15 -10.83 4.71
CA ASN A 146 -17.34 -10.98 3.90
C ASN A 146 -17.16 -10.17 2.59
N PRO A 147 -16.99 -10.82 1.43
CA PRO A 147 -17.01 -12.27 1.22
C PRO A 147 -15.76 -12.96 1.77
N ALA A 148 -15.82 -14.28 1.97
CA ALA A 148 -14.72 -15.03 2.57
C ALA A 148 -13.55 -15.20 1.60
N THR A 149 -13.83 -15.24 0.28
CA THR A 149 -12.84 -15.46 -0.76
C THR A 149 -12.96 -14.44 -1.89
N VAL A 150 -11.88 -14.25 -2.64
CA VAL A 150 -11.88 -13.37 -3.84
C VAL A 150 -12.80 -13.90 -4.93
N ALA A 151 -12.98 -15.21 -5.04
CA ALA A 151 -13.89 -15.83 -6.01
C ALA A 151 -15.37 -15.52 -5.74
N GLU A 152 -15.73 -15.28 -4.48
CA GLU A 152 -17.09 -14.93 -4.05
C GLU A 152 -17.39 -13.42 -4.17
N LEU A 153 -16.38 -12.60 -4.47
CA LEU A 153 -16.56 -11.15 -4.57
C LEU A 153 -17.18 -10.76 -5.90
N SER A 154 -18.37 -10.17 -5.85
CA SER A 154 -18.99 -9.57 -7.02
C SER A 154 -18.40 -8.19 -7.31
N ARG A 155 -18.29 -7.86 -8.61
CA ARG A 155 -17.87 -6.53 -9.07
C ARG A 155 -18.78 -5.42 -8.55
N SER A 156 -20.09 -5.65 -8.52
CA SER A 156 -21.08 -4.69 -8.00
C SER A 156 -20.81 -4.25 -6.56
N ARG A 157 -20.30 -5.15 -5.71
CA ARG A 157 -19.99 -4.82 -4.32
C ARG A 157 -18.80 -3.89 -4.20
N VAL A 158 -17.85 -3.97 -5.14
CA VAL A 158 -16.74 -3.02 -5.24
C VAL A 158 -17.25 -1.69 -5.77
N ASP A 159 -18.10 -1.70 -6.80
CA ASP A 159 -18.62 -0.47 -7.41
C ASP A 159 -19.47 0.35 -6.42
N GLN A 160 -20.21 -0.31 -5.51
CA GLN A 160 -20.98 0.34 -4.44
C GLN A 160 -20.14 1.29 -3.56
N PHE A 161 -18.85 0.98 -3.34
CA PHE A 161 -17.95 1.85 -2.56
C PHE A 161 -17.68 3.20 -3.22
N PHE A 162 -17.97 3.33 -4.51
CA PHE A 162 -17.73 4.56 -5.26
C PHE A 162 -19.03 5.18 -5.79
N GLU A 163 -20.18 4.73 -5.32
CA GLU A 163 -21.47 5.33 -5.67
C GLU A 163 -21.63 6.69 -4.98
N GLY A 164 -21.98 7.72 -5.76
CA GLY A 164 -22.15 9.08 -5.23
C GLY A 164 -20.84 9.86 -5.04
N LEU A 165 -19.74 9.34 -5.61
CA LEU A 165 -18.47 10.04 -5.75
C LEU A 165 -18.50 11.04 -6.90
#